data_AF-A0AA96WJ75-F1
#
_entry.id   AF-A0AA96WJ75-F1
#
_cell.length_a   1.000
_cell.length_b   1.000
_cell.length_c   1.000
_cell.angle_alpha   90.00
_cell.angle_beta   90.00
_cell.angle_gamma   90.00
#
_symmetry.space_group_name_H-M   'P 1'
#
loop_
_entity.id
_entity.type
_entity.pdbx_description
1 polymer ?
#
loop_
_entity_poly.entity_id
_entity_poly.type
_entity_poly.pdbx_seq_one_letter_code
_entity_poly.pdbx_strand_id
1 'polypeptide(L)'
;MSLFTEVLSNGSLRAIAVSGLYGMAIRNKVKAVAASKGDNTNYKFWKRTGFSQPTAYRVYRDPTVYLSESVLDTICKVYGVQPGDCLEYVPDEE
;
A
#
# COMPACT_ATOMS: atom_id res chain seq x y z
N MET A 1 -22.71 8.11 -2.53
CA MET A 1 -23.01 8.32 -3.98
C MET A 1 -21.71 8.18 -4.74
N SER A 2 -21.52 7.06 -5.44
CA SER A 2 -20.33 6.77 -6.27
C SER A 2 -20.63 7.24 -7.69
N LEU A 3 -19.83 8.16 -8.26
CA LEU A 3 -19.96 8.54 -9.66
C LEU A 3 -19.33 7.45 -10.54
N PHE A 4 -20.15 6.78 -11.35
CA PHE A 4 -19.69 5.96 -12.47
C PHE A 4 -19.54 6.88 -13.69
N THR A 5 -18.37 6.91 -14.32
CA THR A 5 -18.19 7.53 -15.64
C THR A 5 -17.96 6.42 -16.66
N GLU A 6 -18.86 6.32 -17.63
CA GLU A 6 -18.82 5.31 -18.69
C GLU A 6 -17.88 5.77 -19.82
N VAL A 7 -16.90 4.94 -20.18
CA VAL A 7 -16.08 5.14 -21.39
C VAL A 7 -16.48 4.06 -22.40
N LEU A 8 -17.11 4.48 -23.50
CA LEU A 8 -17.42 3.61 -24.62
C LEU A 8 -16.20 3.47 -25.52
N SER A 9 -15.55 2.30 -25.50
CA SER A 9 -14.65 1.89 -26.58
C SER A 9 -15.07 0.50 -27.05
N ASN A 10 -15.56 0.42 -28.29
CA ASN A 10 -15.88 -0.80 -29.03
C ASN A 10 -16.95 -1.72 -28.39
N GLY A 11 -18.10 -1.16 -27.99
CA GLY A 11 -19.32 -1.96 -27.73
C GLY A 11 -19.25 -2.93 -26.54
N SER A 12 -18.22 -2.87 -25.71
CA SER A 12 -18.09 -3.67 -24.49
C SER A 12 -18.06 -2.74 -23.29
N LEU A 13 -19.12 -2.80 -22.46
CA LEU A 13 -19.16 -2.12 -21.16
C LEU A 13 -18.07 -2.71 -20.26
N ARG A 14 -16.94 -2.01 -20.13
CA ARG A 14 -15.99 -2.23 -19.05
C ARG A 14 -16.18 -1.14 -18.02
N ALA A 15 -16.70 -1.51 -16.85
CA ALA A 15 -16.66 -0.64 -15.69
C ALA A 15 -15.18 -0.40 -15.33
N ILE A 16 -14.68 0.80 -15.61
CA ILE A 16 -13.41 1.26 -15.05
C ILE A 16 -13.79 1.90 -13.71
N ALA A 17 -13.38 1.26 -12.61
CA ALA A 17 -13.46 1.90 -11.30
C ALA A 17 -12.52 3.11 -11.32
N VAL A 18 -13.07 4.32 -11.49
CA VAL A 18 -12.32 5.56 -11.32
C VAL A 18 -12.22 5.86 -9.82
N SER A 19 -11.46 5.03 -9.09
CA SER A 19 -11.14 5.26 -7.68
C SER A 19 -9.89 6.13 -7.51
N GLY A 20 -9.59 6.99 -8.49
CA GLY A 20 -8.26 7.58 -8.69
C GLY A 20 -8.20 9.11 -8.83
N LEU A 21 -9.24 9.86 -8.49
CA LEU A 21 -9.22 11.34 -8.56
C LEU A 21 -9.14 12.05 -7.19
N TYR A 22 -9.02 11.28 -6.10
CA TYR A 22 -8.53 11.79 -4.83
C TYR A 22 -7.44 10.83 -4.40
N GLY A 23 -6.21 11.11 -4.84
CA GLY A 23 -5.05 10.35 -4.41
C GLY A 23 -4.99 10.43 -2.89
N MET A 24 -4.99 9.29 -2.20
CA MET A 24 -4.66 9.33 -0.79
C MET A 24 -3.26 9.91 -0.68
N ALA A 25 -3.17 11.13 -0.15
CA ALA A 25 -1.91 11.82 0.02
C ALA A 25 -0.98 11.11 1.02
N ILE A 26 -1.47 10.13 1.77
CA ILE A 26 -0.64 9.26 2.60
C ILE A 26 -0.28 7.99 1.82
N ARG A 27 1.01 7.75 1.66
CA ARG A 27 1.60 6.54 1.07
C ARG A 27 2.34 5.74 2.13
N ASN A 28 2.36 4.42 1.99
CA ASN A 28 3.23 3.57 2.80
C ASN A 28 4.62 3.45 2.16
N LYS A 29 5.65 3.39 3.02
CA LYS A 29 7.06 3.19 2.67
C LYS A 29 7.59 1.83 3.11
N VAL A 30 6.71 0.86 3.36
CA VAL A 30 7.08 -0.43 3.99
C VAL A 30 8.14 -1.17 3.17
N LYS A 31 8.07 -1.09 1.84
CA LYS A 31 9.09 -1.66 0.95
C LYS A 31 10.48 -1.07 1.20
N ALA A 32 10.58 0.25 1.34
CA ALA A 32 11.85 0.94 1.58
C ALA A 32 12.40 0.60 2.96
N VAL A 33 11.53 0.58 3.98
CA VAL A 33 11.88 0.18 5.35
C VAL A 33 12.41 -1.26 5.37
N ALA A 34 11.67 -2.20 4.79
CA ALA A 34 12.08 -3.61 4.72
C ALA A 34 13.41 -3.78 3.97
N ALA A 35 13.60 -3.09 2.85
CA ALA A 35 14.84 -3.12 2.07
C ALA A 35 16.06 -2.62 2.89
N SER A 36 15.90 -1.51 3.63
CA SER A 36 16.95 -0.97 4.51
C SER A 36 17.39 -1.95 5.61
N LYS A 37 16.54 -2.93 5.94
CA LYS A 37 16.77 -3.95 6.97
C LYS A 37 17.14 -5.31 6.37
N GLY A 38 17.44 -5.38 5.06
CA GLY A 38 17.91 -6.57 4.35
C GLY A 38 16.83 -7.42 3.67
N ASP A 39 15.57 -6.99 3.74
CA ASP A 39 14.41 -7.71 3.19
C ASP A 39 13.95 -7.09 1.87
N ASN A 40 14.70 -7.37 0.80
CA ASN A 40 14.45 -6.83 -0.54
C ASN A 40 13.34 -7.57 -1.32
N THR A 41 12.70 -8.59 -0.73
CA THR A 41 11.67 -9.39 -1.41
C THR A 41 10.41 -9.53 -0.56
N ASN A 42 9.25 -9.58 -1.24
CA ASN A 42 7.94 -9.85 -0.61
C ASN A 42 7.97 -11.10 0.27
N TYR A 43 8.69 -12.13 -0.17
CA TYR A 43 8.80 -13.39 0.54
C TYR A 43 9.52 -13.22 1.89
N LYS A 44 10.66 -12.52 1.92
CA LYS A 44 11.39 -12.27 3.17
C LYS A 44 10.55 -11.43 4.14
N PHE A 45 9.91 -10.37 3.62
CA PHE A 45 8.99 -9.54 4.41
C PHE A 45 7.85 -10.38 5.01
N TRP A 46 7.19 -11.21 4.20
CA TRP A 46 6.13 -12.11 4.68
C TRP A 46 6.62 -13.06 5.77
N LYS A 47 7.76 -13.74 5.54
CA LYS A 47 8.33 -14.69 6.50
C LYS A 47 8.73 -14.03 7.81
N ARG A 48 9.20 -12.79 7.77
CA ARG A 48 9.66 -12.05 8.95
C ARG A 48 8.51 -11.44 9.75
N THR A 49 7.49 -10.91 9.08
CA THR A 49 6.35 -10.25 9.73
C THR A 49 5.31 -11.24 10.26
N GLY A 50 5.23 -12.46 9.71
CA GLY A 50 4.24 -13.46 10.13
C GLY A 50 2.80 -13.15 9.71
N PHE A 51 2.60 -12.15 8.85
CA PHE A 51 1.27 -11.83 8.30
C PHE A 51 0.71 -12.96 7.43
N SER A 52 -0.59 -12.88 7.13
CA SER A 52 -1.16 -13.66 6.03
C SER A 52 -0.44 -13.29 4.72
N GLN A 53 -0.25 -14.27 3.83
CA GLN A 53 0.44 -14.03 2.55
C GLN A 53 -0.24 -12.92 1.72
N PRO A 54 -1.58 -12.87 1.56
CA PRO A 54 -2.23 -11.79 0.84
C PRO A 54 -1.97 -10.41 1.46
N THR A 55 -2.03 -10.31 2.79
CA THR A 55 -1.76 -9.05 3.51
C THR A 55 -0.32 -8.61 3.29
N ALA A 56 0.65 -9.52 3.47
CA ALA A 56 2.06 -9.20 3.32
C ALA A 56 2.40 -8.70 1.91
N TYR A 57 1.89 -9.37 0.89
CA TYR A 57 2.14 -9.01 -0.50
C TYR A 57 1.47 -7.69 -0.88
N ARG A 58 0.25 -7.45 -0.39
CA ARG A 58 -0.47 -6.20 -0.62
C ARG A 58 0.25 -5.02 0.03
N VAL A 59 0.59 -5.12 1.31
CA VAL A 59 1.31 -4.08 2.07
C VAL A 59 2.68 -3.78 1.47
N TYR A 60 3.41 -4.79 1.01
CA TYR A 60 4.76 -4.58 0.47
C TYR A 60 4.76 -3.97 -0.94
N ARG A 61 3.78 -4.31 -1.79
CA ARG A 61 3.78 -3.92 -3.21
C ARG A 61 3.06 -2.62 -3.49
N ASP A 62 1.99 -2.36 -2.76
CA ASP A 62 1.08 -1.27 -3.05
C ASP A 62 1.27 -0.14 -2.03
N PRO A 63 1.95 0.95 -2.40
CA PRO A 63 2.19 2.09 -1.51
C PRO A 63 0.90 2.86 -1.19
N THR A 64 -0.21 2.60 -1.88
CA THR A 64 -1.49 3.27 -1.67
C THR A 64 -2.31 2.63 -0.54
N VAL A 65 -1.91 1.43 -0.11
CA VAL A 65 -2.62 0.69 0.93
C VAL A 65 -2.42 1.37 2.28
N TYR A 66 -3.54 1.74 2.89
CA TYR A 66 -3.60 2.16 4.27
C TYR A 66 -3.17 1.02 5.20
N LEU A 67 -2.24 1.32 6.10
CA LEU A 67 -1.81 0.38 7.13
C LEU A 67 -2.69 0.56 8.35
N SER A 68 -3.40 -0.49 8.76
CA SER A 68 -4.10 -0.49 10.05
C SER A 68 -3.10 -0.38 11.19
N GLU A 69 -3.56 0.08 12.36
CA GLU A 69 -2.78 0.16 13.58
C GLU A 69 -2.05 -1.16 13.90
N SER A 70 -2.75 -2.29 13.78
CA SER A 70 -2.18 -3.62 14.02
C SER A 70 -1.05 -4.00 13.05
N VAL A 71 -1.15 -3.57 11.79
CA VAL A 71 -0.11 -3.81 10.78
C VAL A 71 1.10 -2.94 11.07
N LEU A 72 0.88 -1.66 11.39
CA LEU A 72 1.95 -0.75 11.78
C LEU A 72 2.68 -1.22 13.03
N ASP A 73 1.96 -1.59 14.09
CA ASP A 73 2.52 -2.09 15.35
C ASP A 73 3.43 -3.31 15.11
N THR A 74 2.96 -4.26 14.30
CA THR A 74 3.76 -5.44 13.95
C THR A 74 5.03 -5.08 13.19
N ILE A 75 4.94 -4.20 12.19
CA ILE A 75 6.11 -3.75 11.41
C ILE A 75 7.11 -3.01 12.32
N CYS A 76 6.62 -2.13 13.19
CA CYS A 76 7.45 -1.39 14.14
C CYS A 76 8.22 -2.34 15.07
N LYS A 77 7.55 -3.35 15.63
CA LYS A 77 8.16 -4.38 16.48
C LYS A 77 9.19 -5.23 15.75
N VAL A 78 8.87 -5.69 14.53
CA VAL A 78 9.71 -6.62 13.76
C VAL A 78 10.96 -5.95 13.19
N TYR A 79 10.84 -4.70 12.75
CA TYR A 79 11.92 -3.96 12.09
C TYR A 79 12.62 -2.95 13.01
N GLY A 80 12.10 -2.72 14.22
CA GLY A 80 12.64 -1.76 15.19
C GLY A 80 12.60 -0.34 14.63
N VAL A 81 11.44 0.06 14.09
CA VAL A 81 11.21 1.37 13.44
C VAL A 81 10.04 2.09 14.09
N GLN A 82 9.93 3.39 13.84
CA GLN A 82 8.79 4.19 14.28
C GLN A 82 7.67 4.18 13.21
N PRO A 83 6.41 4.44 13.60
CA PRO A 83 5.30 4.52 12.65
C PRO A 83 5.52 5.58 11.55
N GLY A 84 6.18 6.69 11.91
CA GLY A 84 6.53 7.76 10.97
C GLY A 84 7.52 7.32 9.87
N ASP A 85 8.33 6.30 10.11
CA ASP A 85 9.23 5.75 9.09
C ASP A 85 8.47 4.94 8.03
N CYS A 86 7.28 4.44 8.38
CA CYS A 86 6.46 3.57 7.53
C CYS A 86 5.51 4.34 6.61
N LEU A 87 5.32 5.64 6.84
CA LEU A 87 4.32 6.48 6.15
C LEU A 87 4.98 7.72 5.55
N GLU A 88 4.41 8.21 4.45
CA GLU A 88 4.84 9.41 3.74
C GLU A 88 3.64 10.22 3.32
N TYR A 89 3.73 11.54 3.44
CA TYR A 89 2.79 12.43 2.80
C TYR A 89 3.33 12.83 1.41
N VAL A 90 2.57 12.53 0.36
CA VAL A 90 2.81 12.90 -1.03
C VAL A 90 1.66 13.82 -1.44
N PRO A 91 1.93 15.14 -1.62
CA PRO A 91 0.92 16.08 -2.10
C PRO A 91 0.37 15.65 -3.46
N ASP A 92 -0.90 15.96 -3.74
CA ASP A 92 -1.43 15.85 -5.10
C ASP A 92 -0.71 16.88 -5.98
N GLU A 93 -0.29 16.46 -7.18
CA GLU A 93 0.24 17.38 -8.19
C GLU A 93 -0.92 18.27 -8.66
N GLU A 94 -0.81 19.61 -8.49
CA GLU A 94 -1.79 20.60 -8.97
C GLU A 94 -2.00 20.57 -10.49
#